data_AF-A0A8J6WAC2-F1
#
_entry.id   AF-A0A8J6WAC2-F1
#
_cell.length_a   1.000
_cell.length_b   1.000
_cell.length_c   1.000
_cell.angle_alpha   90.00
_cell.angle_beta   90.00
_cell.angle_gamma   90.00
#
_symmetry.space_group_name_H-M   'P 1'
#
loop_
_entity.id
_entity.type
_entity.pdbx_description
1 polymer ?
#
loop_
_entity_poly.entity_id
_entity_poly.type
_entity_poly.pdbx_seq_one_letter_code
_entity_poly.pdbx_strand_id
1 'polypeptide(L)' 'MLASKRAPLLTLAKAELRLQTASSLESEMMVVLTPRNGIRLPYGSVVAVQTVYQFENL' A
#
# COMPACT_ATOMS: atom_id res chain seq x y z
N MET A 1 -13.06 -18.67 -16.20
CA MET A 1 -14.25 -18.96 -15.36
C MET A 1 -14.06 -18.52 -13.89
N LEU A 2 -13.46 -17.32 -13.63
CA LEU A 2 -13.26 -16.77 -12.26
C LEU A 2 -13.82 -15.34 -12.08
N ALA A 3 -14.14 -14.63 -13.17
CA ALA A 3 -14.70 -13.28 -13.11
C ALA A 3 -16.10 -13.21 -12.48
N SER A 4 -16.85 -14.32 -12.52
CA SER A 4 -18.28 -14.35 -12.17
C SER A 4 -18.60 -14.25 -10.66
N LYS A 5 -17.62 -14.42 -9.75
CA LYS A 5 -17.87 -14.38 -8.30
C LYS A 5 -17.36 -13.12 -7.58
N ARG A 6 -16.47 -12.34 -8.21
CA ARG A 6 -15.85 -11.15 -7.57
C ARG A 6 -16.60 -9.85 -7.83
N ALA A 7 -17.35 -9.77 -8.93
CA ALA A 7 -18.08 -8.55 -9.30
C ALA A 7 -19.00 -8.01 -8.19
N PRO A 8 -19.78 -8.84 -7.45
CA PRO A 8 -20.61 -8.35 -6.36
C PRO A 8 -19.81 -7.83 -5.15
N LEU A 9 -18.61 -8.38 -4.92
CA LEU A 9 -17.75 -7.97 -3.80
C LEU A 9 -17.14 -6.59 -4.01
N LEU A 10 -16.93 -6.17 -5.25
CA LEU A 10 -16.34 -4.87 -5.56
C LEU A 10 -17.34 -3.71 -5.40
N THR A 11 -18.62 -3.94 -5.68
CA THR A 11 -19.65 -2.89 -5.69
C THR A 11 -20.45 -2.78 -4.40
N LEU A 12 -20.32 -3.72 -3.46
CA LEU A 12 -21.00 -3.67 -2.17
C LEU A 12 -20.50 -2.49 -1.34
N ALA A 13 -21.41 -1.66 -0.82
CA ALA A 13 -21.10 -0.66 0.17
C ALA A 13 -20.58 -1.32 1.46
N LYS A 14 -19.43 -0.87 1.97
CA LYS A 14 -18.78 -1.42 3.15
C LYS A 14 -18.35 -0.28 4.07
N ALA A 15 -18.33 -0.56 5.37
CA ALA A 15 -17.68 0.28 6.36
C ALA A 15 -16.38 -0.39 6.81
N GLU A 16 -15.30 0.38 6.88
CA GLU A 16 -14.01 -0.07 7.40
C GLU A 16 -13.88 0.39 8.86
N LEU A 17 -13.84 -0.57 9.78
CA LEU A 17 -13.88 -0.27 11.23
C LEU A 17 -12.49 -0.15 11.86
N ARG A 18 -11.46 -0.66 11.18
CA ARG A 18 -10.07 -0.64 11.65
C ARG A 18 -9.14 -0.49 10.45
N LEU A 19 -8.53 0.68 10.34
CA LEU A 19 -7.45 0.99 9.42
C LEU A 19 -6.51 1.96 10.13
N GLN A 20 -5.21 1.80 9.93
CA GLN A 20 -4.25 2.81 10.35
C GLN A 20 -3.92 3.68 9.14
N THR A 21 -4.02 5.00 9.27
CA THR A 21 -3.71 5.91 8.16
C THR A 21 -2.31 5.66 7.58
N ALA A 22 -1.34 5.39 8.46
CA ALA A 22 0.03 5.09 8.06
C ALA A 22 0.19 3.75 7.34
N SER A 23 -0.70 2.76 7.57
CA SER A 23 -0.61 1.46 6.90
C SER A 23 -1.14 1.48 5.46
N SER A 24 -1.86 2.55 5.07
CA SER A 24 -2.33 2.80 3.70
C SER A 24 -1.32 3.60 2.86
N LEU A 25 -0.13 3.88 3.41
CA LEU A 25 0.89 4.61 2.69
C LEU A 25 1.57 3.70 1.66
N GLU A 26 1.27 3.94 0.39
CA GLU A 26 1.85 3.20 -0.73
C GLU A 26 3.32 3.56 -0.98
N SER A 27 4.08 2.59 -1.47
CA SER A 27 5.52 2.71 -1.74
C SER A 27 5.82 3.84 -2.75
N GLU A 28 4.98 3.99 -3.76
CA GLU A 28 5.03 5.05 -4.77
C GLU A 28 4.86 6.43 -4.11
N MET A 29 3.94 6.55 -3.17
CA MET A 29 3.69 7.80 -2.46
C MET A 29 4.85 8.15 -1.52
N MET A 30 5.51 7.16 -0.90
CA MET A 30 6.75 7.40 -0.14
C MET A 30 7.84 8.03 -1.01
N VAL A 31 8.03 7.51 -2.24
CA VAL A 31 9.02 8.03 -3.19
C VAL A 31 8.66 9.44 -3.68
N VAL A 32 7.39 9.76 -3.85
CA VAL A 32 6.94 11.11 -4.26
C VAL A 32 7.03 12.14 -3.12
N LEU A 33 6.67 11.75 -1.88
CA LEU A 33 6.61 12.68 -0.75
C LEU A 33 7.96 13.01 -0.14
N THR A 34 8.95 12.12 -0.27
CA THR A 34 10.30 12.33 0.25
C THR A 34 10.98 13.61 -0.28
N PRO A 35 11.12 13.85 -1.60
CA PRO A 35 11.72 15.08 -2.10
C PRO A 35 10.89 16.33 -1.74
N ARG A 36 9.56 16.22 -1.76
CA ARG A 36 8.66 17.33 -1.36
C ARG A 36 8.93 17.80 0.07
N ASN A 37 9.28 16.87 0.95
CA ASN A 37 9.48 17.15 2.37
C ASN A 37 10.97 17.31 2.75
N GLY A 38 11.89 17.29 1.79
CA GLY A 38 13.34 17.37 2.06
C GLY A 38 13.90 16.15 2.80
N ILE A 39 13.23 15.00 2.72
CA ILE A 39 13.61 13.74 3.38
C ILE A 39 14.30 12.83 2.37
N ARG A 40 15.37 12.15 2.80
CA ARG A 40 16.00 11.08 2.00
C ARG A 40 15.43 9.74 2.39
N LEU A 41 14.91 9.00 1.41
CA LEU A 41 14.49 7.63 1.60
C LEU A 41 15.73 6.70 1.57
N PRO A 42 15.83 5.71 2.47
CA PRO A 42 16.95 4.75 2.45
C PRO A 42 16.86 3.73 1.31
N TYR A 43 15.84 3.84 0.44
CA TYR A 43 15.59 2.98 -0.69
C TYR A 43 15.65 3.79 -1.99
N GLY A 44 16.38 3.29 -2.98
CA GLY A 44 16.62 4.01 -4.25
C GLY A 44 15.47 3.91 -5.26
N SER A 45 14.47 3.06 -5.02
CA SER A 45 13.34 2.86 -5.92
C SER A 45 12.12 2.31 -5.18
N VAL A 46 10.95 2.43 -5.80
CA VAL A 46 9.71 1.80 -5.33
C VAL A 46 9.89 0.28 -5.18
N VAL A 47 10.54 -0.36 -6.15
CA VAL A 47 10.81 -1.80 -6.11
C VAL A 47 11.65 -2.17 -4.88
N ALA A 48 12.68 -1.37 -4.55
CA ALA A 48 13.50 -1.62 -3.36
C ALA A 48 12.68 -1.51 -2.05
N VAL A 49 11.70 -0.61 -2.00
CA VAL A 49 10.76 -0.52 -0.86
C VAL A 49 9.87 -1.76 -0.81
N GLN A 50 9.28 -2.17 -1.92
CA GLN A 50 8.38 -3.33 -1.97
C GLN A 50 9.09 -4.64 -1.61
N THR A 51 10.36 -4.81 -1.99
CA THR A 51 11.12 -6.04 -1.70
C THR A 51 11.32 -6.29 -0.21
N VAL A 52 11.24 -5.26 0.64
CA VAL A 52 11.39 -5.39 2.09
C VAL A 52 10.07 -5.62 2.82
N TYR A 53 8.94 -5.67 2.13
CA TYR A 53 7.64 -6.09 2.71
C TYR A 53 7.61 -7.61 2.93
N GLN A 54 8.58 -8.12 3.70
CA GLN A 54 8.63 -9.48 4.21
C GLN A 54 8.55 -9.41 5.73
N PHE A 55 7.50 -9.99 6.30
CA PHE A 55 7.25 -9.99 7.73
C PHE A 55 7.36 -11.42 8.25
N GLU A 56 8.14 -11.65 9.30
CA GLU A 56 8.40 -13.00 9.83
C GLU A 56 7.29 -13.51 10.75
N ASN A 57 6.55 -12.62 11.40
CA ASN A 57 5.44 -12.96 12.30
C ASN A 57 4.31 -11.92 12.12
N LEU A 58 3.19 -12.38 11.54
CA LEU A 58 2.04 -11.57 11.14
C LEU A 58 0.78 -12.02 11.88
#